data_AF-A0AA87TGG0-F1
#
_entry.id   AF-A0AA87TGG0-F1
#
_cell.length_a   1.000
_cell.length_b   1.000
_cell.length_c   1.000
_cell.angle_alpha   90.00
_cell.angle_beta   90.00
_cell.angle_gamma   90.00
#
_symmetry.space_group_name_H-M   'P 1'
#
loop_
_entity.id
_entity.type
_entity.pdbx_description
1 polymer ?
#
loop_
_entity_poly.entity_id
_entity_poly.type
_entity_poly.pdbx_seq_one_letter_code
_entity_poly.pdbx_strand_id
1 'polypeptide(L)' 'MIQTVKRNELARKEYHILPAALMDAMDEGLERGSRQKALETARLMKQANCEIPFIEKMTGLSKEEVEAIN' A
#
# COMPACT_ATOMS: atom_id res chain seq x y z
N MET A 1 -38.97 -0.52 26.48
CA MET A 1 -38.36 -0.74 25.14
C MET A 1 -37.45 0.39 24.65
N ILE A 2 -37.43 1.58 25.28
CA ILE A 2 -36.61 2.73 24.84
C ILE A 2 -35.11 2.62 25.25
N GLN A 3 -34.77 1.81 26.26
CA GLN A 3 -33.38 1.66 26.70
C GLN A 3 -32.51 0.82 25.74
N THR A 4 -33.13 -0.12 25.00
CA THR A 4 -32.43 -1.03 24.10
C THR A 4 -31.99 -0.34 22.80
N VAL A 5 -32.81 0.58 22.28
CA VAL A 5 -32.46 1.42 21.13
C VAL A 5 -31.33 2.40 21.45
N LYS A 6 -31.37 3.05 22.63
CA LYS A 6 -30.28 3.95 23.07
C LYS A 6 -28.92 3.26 23.20
N ARG A 7 -28.89 1.99 23.66
CA ARG A 7 -27.65 1.20 23.73
C ARG A 7 -27.14 0.79 22.34
N ASN A 8 -28.03 0.50 21.41
CA ASN A 8 -27.68 0.18 20.03
C ASN A 8 -27.13 1.42 19.29
N GLU A 9 -27.73 2.59 19.49
CA GLU A 9 -27.25 3.86 18.95
C GLU A 9 -25.90 4.30 19.53
N LEU A 10 -25.63 4.00 20.81
CA LEU A 10 -24.32 4.18 21.44
C LEU A 10 -23.27 3.23 20.86
N ALA A 11 -23.60 1.94 20.72
CA ALA A 11 -22.72 0.94 20.11
C ALA A 11 -22.42 1.25 18.63
N ARG A 12 -23.36 1.87 17.91
CA ARG A 12 -23.17 2.28 16.51
C ARG A 12 -22.26 3.50 16.37
N LYS A 13 -22.19 4.39 17.38
CA LYS A 13 -21.22 5.50 17.43
C LYS A 13 -19.80 5.04 17.73
N GLU A 14 -19.65 3.92 18.42
CA GLU A 14 -18.34 3.35 18.76
C GLU A 14 -17.64 2.66 17.56
N TYR A 15 -18.40 2.30 16.52
CA TYR A 15 -17.87 1.54 15.37
C TYR A 15 -17.24 2.38 14.25
N HIS A 16 -17.17 3.71 14.37
CA HIS A 16 -16.66 4.53 13.26
C HIS A 16 -15.77 5.70 13.67
N ILE A 17 -14.73 5.38 14.42
CA ILE A 17 -13.52 6.19 14.41
C ILE A 17 -12.37 5.20 14.24
N LEU A 18 -12.09 4.80 12.99
CA LEU A 18 -10.72 4.39 12.67
C LEU A 18 -9.87 5.61 13.07
N PRO A 19 -9.04 5.53 14.12
CA PRO A 19 -8.26 6.68 14.53
C PRO A 19 -7.43 7.12 13.32
N ALA A 20 -7.31 8.42 13.08
CA ALA A 20 -6.55 8.94 11.93
C ALA A 20 -5.14 8.29 11.85
N ALA A 21 -4.54 7.98 13.02
CA ALA A 21 -3.31 7.21 13.14
C ALA A 21 -3.32 5.80 12.47
N LEU A 22 -4.46 5.09 12.44
CA LEU A 22 -4.60 3.82 11.71
C LEU A 22 -4.76 4.04 10.20
N MET A 23 -5.35 5.16 9.80
CA MET A 23 -5.55 5.52 8.40
C MET A 23 -4.23 5.99 7.77
N ASP A 24 -3.46 6.84 8.47
CA ASP A 24 -2.07 7.19 8.11
C ASP A 24 -1.15 5.96 8.13
N ALA A 25 -1.27 5.06 9.13
CA ALA A 25 -0.44 3.84 9.15
C ALA A 25 -0.79 2.86 8.00
N MET A 26 -2.05 2.82 7.57
CA MET A 26 -2.44 2.06 6.37
C MET A 26 -1.95 2.73 5.09
N ASP A 27 -2.02 4.05 5.01
CA ASP A 27 -1.56 4.81 3.84
C ASP A 27 -0.03 4.70 3.71
N GLU A 28 0.74 5.01 4.77
CA GLU A 28 2.19 4.81 4.81
C GLU A 28 2.60 3.35 4.60
N GLY A 29 1.83 2.39 5.13
CA GLY A 29 2.05 0.96 4.92
C GLY A 29 1.81 0.52 3.48
N LEU A 30 0.79 1.09 2.83
CA LEU A 30 0.46 0.84 1.43
C LEU A 30 1.45 1.53 0.49
N GLU A 31 1.89 2.74 0.80
CA GLU A 31 2.89 3.50 0.05
C GLU A 31 4.28 2.83 0.14
N ARG A 32 4.70 2.44 1.35
CA ARG A 32 5.93 1.66 1.54
C ARG A 32 5.83 0.29 0.86
N GLY A 33 4.69 -0.38 0.99
CA GLY A 33 4.43 -1.65 0.30
C GLY A 33 4.47 -1.51 -1.22
N SER A 34 3.94 -0.41 -1.77
CA SER A 34 3.94 -0.11 -3.20
C SER A 34 5.36 0.07 -3.73
N ARG A 35 6.19 0.84 -3.01
CA ARG A 35 7.59 1.07 -3.41
C ARG A 35 8.44 -0.21 -3.28
N GLN A 36 8.25 -0.98 -2.21
CA GLN A 36 8.89 -2.28 -2.03
C GLN A 36 8.52 -3.25 -3.15
N LYS A 37 7.22 -3.30 -3.49
CA LYS A 37 6.69 -4.15 -4.56
C LYS A 37 7.19 -3.72 -5.95
N ALA A 38 7.36 -2.43 -6.19
CA ALA A 38 7.95 -1.92 -7.43
C ALA A 38 9.41 -2.38 -7.59
N LEU A 39 10.21 -2.30 -6.53
CA LEU A 39 11.60 -2.79 -6.52
C LEU A 39 11.68 -4.31 -6.69
N GLU A 40 10.82 -5.07 -5.99
CA GLU A 40 10.77 -6.52 -6.10
C GLU A 40 10.34 -6.96 -7.51
N THR A 41 9.35 -6.28 -8.09
CA THR A 41 8.90 -6.50 -9.46
C THR A 41 10.01 -6.20 -10.46
N ALA A 42 10.74 -5.08 -10.30
CA ALA A 42 11.87 -4.75 -11.15
C ALA A 42 13.00 -5.77 -11.05
N ARG A 43 13.29 -6.28 -9.84
CA ARG A 43 14.29 -7.33 -9.63
C ARG A 43 13.91 -8.63 -10.33
N LEU A 44 12.65 -9.06 -10.20
CA LEU A 44 12.15 -10.26 -10.88
C LEU A 44 12.19 -10.10 -12.41
N MET A 45 11.80 -8.94 -12.94
CA MET A 45 11.87 -8.67 -14.38
C MET A 45 13.31 -8.63 -14.90
N LYS A 46 14.25 -8.08 -14.11
CA LYS A 46 15.68 -8.08 -14.45
C LYS A 46 16.25 -9.51 -14.48
N GLN A 47 15.88 -10.36 -13.52
CA GLN A 47 16.23 -11.78 -13.51
C GLN A 47 15.60 -12.56 -14.67
N ALA A 48 14.39 -12.19 -15.08
CA ALA A 48 13.71 -12.72 -16.25
C ALA A 48 14.32 -12.21 -17.59
N ASN A 49 15.40 -11.41 -17.52
CA ASN A 49 16.10 -10.87 -18.67
C ASN A 49 15.25 -9.93 -19.54
N CYS A 50 14.25 -9.26 -18.93
CA CYS A 50 13.41 -8.26 -19.59
C CYS A 50 14.20 -6.96 -19.86
N GLU A 51 13.76 -6.24 -20.89
CA GLU A 51 14.38 -4.97 -21.29
C GLU A 51 14.18 -3.89 -20.21
N ILE A 52 15.23 -3.15 -19.87
CA ILE A 52 15.20 -2.02 -18.93
C ILE A 52 14.03 -1.04 -19.20
N PRO A 53 13.77 -0.57 -20.44
CA PRO A 53 12.64 0.33 -20.71
C PRO A 53 11.27 -0.28 -20.41
N PHE A 54 11.13 -1.61 -20.47
CA PHE A 54 9.91 -2.31 -20.08
C PHE A 54 9.74 -2.31 -18.56
N ILE A 55 10.83 -2.53 -17.83
CA ILE A 55 10.84 -2.49 -16.36
C ILE A 55 10.50 -1.08 -15.87
N GLU A 56 11.09 -0.04 -16.47
CA GLU A 56 10.78 1.36 -16.15
C GLU A 56 9.29 1.66 -16.32
N LYS A 57 8.70 1.21 -17.44
CA LYS A 57 7.28 1.42 -17.73
C LYS A 57 6.34 0.66 -16.79
N MET A 58 6.71 -0.54 -16.38
CA MET A 58 5.86 -1.40 -15.54
C MET A 58 5.96 -1.07 -14.05
N THR A 59 7.11 -0.58 -13.60
CA THR A 59 7.38 -0.31 -12.18
C THR A 59 7.39 1.17 -11.84
N GLY A 60 7.49 2.05 -12.84
CA GLY A 60 7.62 3.50 -12.65
C GLY A 60 8.99 3.91 -12.10
N LEU A 61 9.95 2.98 -12.02
CA LEU A 61 11.33 3.25 -11.63
C LEU A 61 12.12 3.82 -12.80
N SER A 62 13.13 4.63 -12.50
CA SER A 62 14.09 5.10 -13.51
C SER A 62 15.07 4.00 -13.89
N LYS A 63 15.63 4.07 -15.10
CA LYS A 63 16.72 3.21 -15.57
C LYS A 63 17.84 3.03 -14.55
N GLU A 64 18.26 4.10 -13.87
CA GLU A 64 19.34 4.07 -12.87
C GLU A 64 18.96 3.20 -11.65
N GLU A 65 17.70 3.28 -11.20
CA GLU A 65 17.19 2.44 -10.12
C GLU A 65 17.16 0.96 -10.55
N VAL A 66 16.70 0.69 -11.77
CA VAL A 66 16.67 -0.68 -12.32
C VAL A 66 18.08 -1.25 -12.53
N GLU A 67 19.04 -0.42 -12.96
CA GLU A 67 20.45 -0.80 -13.09
C GLU A 67 21.11 -1.03 -11.74
N ALA A 68 20.79 -0.23 -10.73
CA ALA A 68 21.27 -0.36 -9.36
C ALA A 68 20.74 -1.61 -8.62
N ILE A 69 19.64 -2.21 -9.08
CA ILE A 69 19.12 -3.48 -8.54
C ILE A 69 20.09 -4.63 -8.89
N ASN A 70 20.87 -5.11 -7.91
CA ASN A 70 21.76 -6.28 -8.05
C ASN A 70 21.02 -7.63 -8.06
#